data_AF-A0A1M6Y3E1-F1
#
_entry.id   AF-A0A1M6Y3E1-F1
#
_cell.length_a   1.000
_cell.length_b   1.000
_cell.length_c   1.000
_cell.angle_alpha   90.00
_cell.angle_beta   90.00
_cell.angle_gamma   90.00
#
_symmetry.space_group_name_H-M   'P 1'
#
loop_
_entity.id
_entity.type
_entity.pdbx_description
1 polymer ?
#
loop_
_entity_poly.entity_id
_entity_poly.type
_entity_poly.pdbx_seq_one_letter_code
_entity_poly.pdbx_strand_id
1 'polypeptide(L)'
;MRNLKKLLYLLLCSINLVFVGCTKEQDSSLQETGSIPLTDYGFYHNEALDLYYKKYHSLSGKTAGSVIDEMTTELKTKYPEEFKNVNVDDVKIAFKNIDPQRFDIDTFWNSNKEQLYASGKVSRRLGDLVEKILENNMGYNQCMVEIENFKSNSLSKKGNALTIDEQNSLVVFESVLNSSNQYWNSKSTPTKKATGKPGSKVIVADTMGALMFVYSGPMAIIAGGVCSLFVNEALPPYEVPIDDEIYFISGIKNKI
;
A
#
# COMPACT_ATOMS: atom_id res chain seq x y z
N MET A 1 66.93 -13.30 -19.67
CA MET A 1 65.77 -13.25 -18.74
C MET A 1 65.18 -11.84 -18.51
N ARG A 2 65.44 -10.82 -19.36
CA ARG A 2 64.95 -9.45 -19.14
C ARG A 2 63.60 -9.15 -19.82
N ASN A 3 63.19 -9.98 -20.77
CA ASN A 3 61.95 -9.81 -21.55
C ASN A 3 60.77 -10.66 -21.04
N LEU A 4 61.01 -11.65 -20.16
CA LEU A 4 59.95 -12.48 -19.59
C LEU A 4 59.10 -11.71 -18.55
N LYS A 5 59.72 -10.77 -17.82
CA LYS A 5 59.02 -9.91 -16.84
C LYS A 5 58.09 -8.88 -17.49
N LYS A 6 58.40 -8.41 -18.71
CA LYS A 6 57.53 -7.48 -19.46
C LYS A 6 56.32 -8.19 -20.07
N LEU A 7 56.48 -9.46 -20.49
CA LEU A 7 55.38 -10.28 -20.98
C LEU A 7 54.38 -10.62 -19.85
N LEU A 8 54.89 -10.87 -18.63
CA LEU A 8 54.05 -11.18 -17.47
C LEU A 8 53.20 -9.98 -17.00
N TYR A 9 53.73 -8.75 -17.09
CA TYR A 9 52.98 -7.53 -16.75
C TYR A 9 51.88 -7.19 -17.77
N LEU A 10 52.08 -7.50 -19.05
CA LEU A 10 51.04 -7.34 -20.08
C LEU A 10 49.91 -8.38 -19.94
N LEU A 11 50.21 -9.57 -19.42
CA LEU A 11 49.21 -10.61 -19.13
C LEU A 11 48.39 -10.33 -17.85
N LEU A 12 48.97 -9.64 -16.87
CA LEU A 12 48.29 -9.27 -15.62
C LEU A 12 47.38 -8.03 -15.74
N CYS A 13 47.65 -7.12 -16.69
CA CYS A 13 46.78 -5.98 -16.96
C CYS A 13 45.56 -6.32 -17.85
N SER A 14 45.56 -7.48 -18.52
CA SER A 14 44.47 -7.91 -19.41
C SER A 14 43.40 -8.77 -18.72
N ILE A 15 43.57 -9.12 -17.44
CA ILE A 15 42.58 -9.90 -16.66
C ILE A 15 41.61 -9.00 -15.86
N ASN A 16 41.86 -7.68 -15.74
CA ASN A 16 41.03 -6.77 -14.95
C ASN A 16 40.03 -5.90 -15.75
N LEU A 17 39.73 -6.26 -17.01
CA LEU A 17 38.83 -5.44 -17.86
C LEU A 17 37.69 -6.20 -18.53
N VAL A 18 37.31 -7.39 -18.03
CA VAL A 18 36.09 -8.08 -18.48
C VAL A 18 35.39 -8.78 -17.31
N PHE A 19 34.92 -8.02 -16.31
CA PHE A 19 33.82 -8.42 -15.41
C PHE A 19 32.95 -7.21 -14.99
N VAL A 20 32.82 -6.23 -15.89
CA VAL A 20 31.67 -5.30 -15.91
C VAL A 20 30.91 -5.63 -17.20
N GLY A 21 30.04 -6.63 -17.10
CA GLY A 21 29.25 -7.12 -18.22
C GLY A 21 28.26 -8.15 -17.68
N CYS A 22 27.03 -7.70 -17.45
CA CYS A 22 25.80 -8.46 -17.24
C CYS A 22 26.01 -9.90 -16.79
N THR A 23 25.92 -10.15 -15.47
CA THR A 23 25.38 -11.42 -15.01
C THR A 23 23.99 -11.54 -15.61
N LYS A 24 23.91 -12.22 -16.76
CA LYS A 24 22.67 -12.81 -17.24
C LYS A 24 22.15 -13.60 -16.06
N GLU A 25 20.98 -13.18 -15.61
CA GLU A 25 20.07 -13.93 -14.77
C GLU A 25 20.21 -15.40 -15.12
N GLN A 26 20.69 -16.16 -14.15
CA GLN A 26 20.50 -17.59 -14.19
C GLN A 26 19.02 -17.78 -13.90
N ASP A 27 18.27 -17.75 -15.00
CA ASP A 27 16.84 -18.00 -15.09
C ASP A 27 16.57 -19.40 -14.50
N SER A 28 16.35 -19.45 -13.19
CA SER A 28 15.69 -20.57 -12.55
C SER A 28 14.23 -20.46 -12.94
N SER A 29 13.92 -20.91 -14.15
CA SER A 29 12.58 -21.22 -14.69
C SER A 29 11.42 -20.91 -13.73
N LEU A 30 11.12 -19.62 -13.55
CA LEU A 30 9.85 -19.16 -13.05
C LEU A 30 9.09 -18.82 -14.32
N GLN A 31 8.15 -19.70 -14.68
CA GLN A 31 7.11 -19.43 -15.65
C GLN A 31 6.78 -17.94 -15.71
N GLU A 32 6.75 -17.37 -16.92
CA GLU A 32 6.17 -16.06 -17.21
C GLU A 32 4.73 -16.02 -16.67
N THR A 33 4.59 -15.63 -15.41
CA THR A 33 3.33 -15.27 -14.77
C THR A 33 3.35 -13.76 -14.65
N GLY A 34 2.45 -13.07 -15.36
CA GLY A 34 2.30 -11.62 -15.27
C GLY A 34 2.34 -11.14 -13.83
N SER A 35 3.46 -10.57 -13.43
CA SER A 35 3.66 -9.99 -12.11
C SER A 35 3.30 -8.52 -12.22
N ILE A 36 2.24 -8.09 -11.54
CA ILE A 36 1.90 -6.67 -11.45
C ILE A 36 3.12 -5.90 -10.92
N PRO A 37 3.63 -4.87 -11.64
CA PRO A 37 4.70 -4.04 -11.11
C PRO A 37 4.28 -3.38 -9.79
N LEU A 38 5.17 -3.32 -8.79
CA LEU A 38 4.83 -2.75 -7.47
C LEU A 38 4.34 -1.30 -7.55
N THR A 39 4.83 -0.54 -8.54
CA THR A 39 4.41 0.83 -8.82
C THR A 39 2.96 0.93 -9.28
N ASP A 40 2.37 -0.15 -9.78
CA ASP A 40 1.03 -0.18 -10.34
C ASP A 40 -0.02 -0.67 -9.32
N TYR A 41 0.40 -1.05 -8.10
CA TYR A 41 -0.53 -1.54 -7.07
C TYR A 41 -1.62 -0.52 -6.74
N GLY A 42 -1.27 0.76 -6.66
CA GLY A 42 -2.23 1.84 -6.44
C GLY A 42 -3.27 1.98 -7.56
N PHE A 43 -2.89 1.75 -8.82
CA PHE A 43 -3.83 1.74 -9.94
C PHE A 43 -4.85 0.62 -9.77
N TYR A 44 -4.38 -0.61 -9.58
CA TYR A 44 -5.26 -1.77 -9.44
C TYR A 44 -6.10 -1.73 -8.15
N HIS A 45 -5.60 -1.08 -7.08
CA HIS A 45 -6.36 -0.85 -5.84
C HIS A 45 -7.59 0.00 -6.11
N ASN A 46 -7.40 1.13 -6.78
CA ASN A 46 -8.50 2.00 -7.15
C ASN A 46 -9.47 1.31 -8.11
N GLU A 47 -8.96 0.54 -9.08
CA GLU A 47 -9.80 -0.26 -9.98
C GLU A 47 -10.67 -1.27 -9.22
N ALA A 48 -10.11 -1.93 -8.18
CA ALA A 48 -10.85 -2.85 -7.33
C ALA A 48 -12.03 -2.16 -6.64
N LEU A 49 -11.79 -0.98 -6.05
CA LEU A 49 -12.82 -0.16 -5.41
C LEU A 49 -13.89 0.27 -6.41
N ASP A 50 -13.47 0.75 -7.58
CA ASP A 50 -14.36 1.26 -8.61
C ASP A 50 -15.30 0.17 -9.14
N LEU A 51 -14.77 -1.02 -9.39
CA LEU A 51 -15.54 -2.20 -9.83
C LEU A 51 -16.52 -2.64 -8.74
N TYR A 52 -16.07 -2.69 -7.49
CA TYR A 52 -16.94 -3.07 -6.37
C TYR A 52 -18.13 -2.12 -6.23
N TYR A 53 -17.87 -0.81 -6.17
CA TYR A 53 -18.92 0.20 -6.01
C TYR A 53 -19.88 0.28 -7.20
N LYS A 54 -19.40 0.02 -8.42
CA LYS A 54 -20.26 -0.06 -9.62
C LYS A 54 -21.28 -1.19 -9.54
N LYS A 55 -20.97 -2.30 -8.87
CA LYS A 55 -21.78 -3.51 -8.88
C LYS A 55 -22.56 -3.77 -7.59
N TYR A 56 -21.97 -3.50 -6.42
CA TYR A 56 -22.50 -4.01 -5.14
C TYR A 56 -23.10 -2.94 -4.23
N HIS A 57 -22.86 -1.65 -4.47
CA HIS A 57 -23.47 -0.45 -3.85
C HIS A 57 -23.55 -0.34 -2.31
N SER A 58 -23.32 -1.41 -1.53
CA SER A 58 -23.42 -1.45 -0.06
C SER A 58 -22.70 -2.69 0.52
N LEU A 59 -22.26 -2.59 1.77
CA LEU A 59 -21.76 -3.72 2.57
C LEU A 59 -22.81 -4.36 3.48
N SER A 60 -24.07 -3.91 3.44
CA SER A 60 -25.12 -4.41 4.34
C SER A 60 -25.33 -5.92 4.21
N GLY A 61 -25.24 -6.64 5.34
CA GLY A 61 -25.42 -8.09 5.40
C GLY A 61 -24.25 -8.92 4.82
N LYS A 62 -23.14 -8.29 4.43
CA LYS A 62 -21.98 -8.99 3.86
C LYS A 62 -20.98 -9.37 4.94
N THR A 63 -20.38 -10.54 4.79
CA THR A 63 -19.20 -10.94 5.56
C THR A 63 -17.93 -10.42 4.88
N ALA A 64 -16.85 -10.27 5.64
CA ALA A 64 -15.58 -9.84 5.06
C ALA A 64 -15.08 -10.79 3.95
N GLY A 65 -15.24 -12.10 4.16
CA GLY A 65 -14.91 -13.12 3.16
C GLY A 65 -15.70 -12.96 1.85
N SER A 66 -16.99 -12.62 1.93
CA SER A 66 -17.83 -12.37 0.75
C SER A 66 -17.34 -11.15 -0.05
N VAL A 67 -16.94 -10.07 0.64
CA VAL A 67 -16.42 -8.87 -0.02
C VAL A 67 -15.09 -9.16 -0.70
N ILE A 68 -14.19 -9.90 -0.03
CA ILE A 68 -12.91 -10.34 -0.62
C ILE A 68 -13.15 -11.15 -1.90
N ASP A 69 -14.10 -12.10 -1.88
CA ASP A 69 -14.42 -12.93 -3.04
C ASP A 69 -14.98 -12.11 -4.20
N GLU A 70 -15.87 -11.16 -3.92
CA GLU A 70 -16.46 -10.28 -4.92
C GLU A 70 -15.40 -9.39 -5.56
N MET A 71 -14.56 -8.69 -4.78
CA MET A 71 -13.47 -7.86 -5.31
C MET A 71 -12.48 -8.67 -6.15
N THR A 72 -12.11 -9.87 -5.67
CA THR A 72 -11.22 -10.78 -6.40
C THR A 72 -11.84 -11.21 -7.73
N THR A 73 -13.14 -11.51 -7.73
CA THR A 73 -13.87 -11.95 -8.93
C THR A 73 -13.94 -10.83 -9.98
N GLU A 74 -14.24 -9.60 -9.58
CA GLU A 74 -14.29 -8.48 -10.52
C GLU A 74 -12.92 -8.20 -11.15
N LEU A 75 -11.85 -8.22 -10.34
CA LEU A 75 -10.49 -8.03 -10.85
C LEU A 75 -10.04 -9.17 -11.76
N LYS A 76 -10.27 -10.44 -11.39
CA LYS A 76 -9.98 -11.60 -12.27
C LYS A 76 -10.76 -11.54 -13.59
N THR A 77 -11.96 -10.98 -13.57
CA THR A 77 -12.77 -10.85 -14.79
C THR A 77 -12.22 -9.77 -15.72
N LYS A 78 -11.80 -8.62 -15.16
CA LYS A 78 -11.30 -7.50 -15.97
C LYS A 78 -9.81 -7.62 -16.35
N TYR A 79 -9.01 -8.19 -15.46
CA TYR A 79 -7.55 -8.33 -15.53
C TYR A 79 -7.14 -9.79 -15.27
N PRO A 80 -7.52 -10.73 -16.15
CA PRO A 80 -7.34 -12.16 -15.91
C PRO A 80 -5.88 -12.58 -15.81
N GLU A 81 -4.97 -11.95 -16.55
CA GLU A 81 -3.55 -12.34 -16.52
C GLU A 81 -2.83 -11.87 -15.27
N GLU A 82 -3.16 -10.68 -14.80
CA GLU A 82 -2.60 -10.06 -13.60
C GLU A 82 -3.08 -10.76 -12.33
N PHE A 83 -4.30 -11.32 -12.34
CA PHE A 83 -4.93 -11.92 -11.18
C PHE A 83 -5.10 -13.46 -11.27
N LYS A 84 -4.56 -14.14 -12.28
CA LYS A 84 -4.79 -15.59 -12.51
C LYS A 84 -4.51 -16.49 -11.31
N ASN A 85 -3.39 -16.26 -10.62
CA ASN A 85 -2.88 -17.14 -9.55
C ASN A 85 -3.09 -16.60 -8.14
N VAL A 86 -4.06 -15.70 -7.98
CA VAL A 86 -4.31 -15.04 -6.70
C VAL A 86 -4.96 -15.99 -5.70
N ASN A 87 -4.29 -16.19 -4.56
CA ASN A 87 -4.77 -16.96 -3.41
C ASN A 87 -5.29 -16.01 -2.31
N VAL A 88 -6.57 -16.14 -1.97
CA VAL A 88 -7.27 -15.27 -1.02
C VAL A 88 -7.20 -15.73 0.44
N ASP A 89 -6.66 -16.93 0.72
CA ASP A 89 -6.81 -17.58 2.02
C ASP A 89 -6.17 -16.79 3.16
N ASP A 90 -4.93 -16.33 2.99
CA ASP A 90 -4.22 -15.54 4.01
C ASP A 90 -4.98 -14.26 4.37
N VAL A 91 -5.55 -13.58 3.37
CA VAL A 91 -6.36 -12.38 3.59
C VAL A 91 -7.67 -12.75 4.29
N LYS A 92 -8.39 -13.77 3.83
CA LYS A 92 -9.63 -14.22 4.49
C LYS A 92 -9.42 -14.64 5.93
N ILE A 93 -8.28 -15.26 6.25
CA ILE A 93 -7.91 -15.64 7.61
C ILE A 93 -7.71 -14.38 8.46
N ALA A 94 -6.97 -13.39 7.97
CA ALA A 94 -6.73 -12.16 8.72
C ALA A 94 -8.02 -11.36 8.97
N PHE A 95 -8.95 -11.34 8.01
CA PHE A 95 -10.25 -10.70 8.14
C PHE A 95 -11.32 -11.62 8.78
N LYS A 96 -10.94 -12.79 9.30
CA LYS A 96 -11.88 -13.71 9.92
C LYS A 96 -12.50 -13.07 11.16
N ASN A 97 -13.84 -13.03 11.20
CA ASN A 97 -14.65 -12.40 12.25
C ASN A 97 -14.61 -10.87 12.29
N ILE A 98 -14.05 -10.21 11.27
CA ILE A 98 -14.22 -8.77 11.10
C ILE A 98 -15.64 -8.49 10.62
N ASP A 99 -16.35 -7.63 11.35
CA ASP A 99 -17.59 -7.01 10.90
C ASP A 99 -17.24 -5.78 10.04
N PRO A 100 -17.56 -5.80 8.73
CA PRO A 100 -17.26 -4.68 7.83
C PRO A 100 -17.80 -3.33 8.30
N GLN A 101 -18.90 -3.32 9.07
CA GLN A 101 -19.55 -2.08 9.52
C GLN A 101 -18.99 -1.54 10.84
N ARG A 102 -18.10 -2.30 11.49
CA ARG A 102 -17.49 -1.92 12.77
C ARG A 102 -15.97 -2.02 12.71
N PHE A 103 -15.44 -1.97 11.49
CA PHE A 103 -14.01 -2.09 11.25
C PHE A 103 -13.27 -0.86 11.78
N ASP A 104 -12.19 -1.12 12.49
CA ASP A 104 -11.28 -0.12 13.02
C ASP A 104 -9.86 -0.55 12.63
N ILE A 105 -9.19 0.31 11.85
CA ILE A 105 -7.87 -0.01 11.28
C ILE A 105 -6.81 -0.14 12.38
N ASP A 106 -6.92 0.62 13.46
CA ASP A 106 -5.98 0.58 14.59
C ASP A 106 -6.07 -0.77 15.31
N THR A 107 -7.29 -1.21 15.63
CA THR A 107 -7.56 -2.51 16.24
C THR A 107 -7.12 -3.65 15.33
N PHE A 108 -7.39 -3.53 14.02
CA PHE A 108 -6.99 -4.54 13.04
C PHE A 108 -5.46 -4.67 12.95
N TRP A 109 -4.74 -3.56 12.83
CA TRP A 109 -3.28 -3.54 12.83
C TRP A 109 -2.71 -4.15 14.11
N ASN A 110 -3.15 -3.67 15.28
CA ASN A 110 -2.65 -4.13 16.58
C ASN A 110 -2.92 -5.62 16.84
N SER A 111 -4.01 -6.17 16.28
CA SER A 111 -4.33 -7.60 16.39
C SER A 111 -3.45 -8.49 15.51
N ASN A 112 -2.84 -7.95 14.46
CA ASN A 112 -2.08 -8.72 13.47
C ASN A 112 -0.55 -8.47 13.51
N LYS A 113 -0.11 -7.30 13.98
CA LYS A 113 1.29 -6.84 13.84
C LYS A 113 2.33 -7.79 14.42
N GLU A 114 2.10 -8.36 15.61
CA GLU A 114 3.10 -9.26 16.23
C GLU A 114 3.29 -10.56 15.44
N GLN A 115 2.23 -11.08 14.81
CA GLN A 115 2.36 -12.24 13.91
C GLN A 115 3.13 -11.87 12.64
N LEU A 116 2.88 -10.68 12.07
CA LEU A 116 3.59 -10.18 10.90
C LEU A 116 5.08 -9.98 11.20
N TYR A 117 5.42 -9.47 12.39
CA TYR A 117 6.81 -9.34 12.85
C TYR A 117 7.47 -10.69 13.07
N ALA A 118 6.80 -11.62 13.77
CA ALA A 118 7.34 -12.94 14.08
C ALA A 118 7.58 -13.79 12.83
N SER A 119 6.78 -13.60 11.78
CA SER A 119 6.92 -14.27 10.49
C SER A 119 7.86 -13.57 9.51
N GLY A 120 8.42 -12.41 9.88
CA GLY A 120 9.28 -11.62 9.00
C GLY A 120 8.56 -10.98 7.81
N LYS A 121 7.22 -11.03 7.77
CA LYS A 121 6.40 -10.45 6.70
C LYS A 121 6.42 -8.92 6.71
N VAL A 122 6.60 -8.32 7.89
CA VAL A 122 6.80 -6.88 8.09
C VAL A 122 7.93 -6.69 9.10
N SER A 123 8.89 -5.79 8.82
CA SER A 123 9.94 -5.48 9.79
C SER A 123 9.37 -4.62 10.93
N ARG A 124 9.87 -4.79 12.16
CA ARG A 124 9.45 -3.94 13.30
C ARG A 124 9.64 -2.45 12.98
N ARG A 125 10.78 -2.10 12.39
CA ARG A 125 11.08 -0.73 11.97
C ARG A 125 10.01 -0.16 11.02
N LEU A 126 9.57 -0.92 10.02
CA LEU A 126 8.51 -0.50 9.12
C LEU A 126 7.15 -0.45 9.84
N GLY A 127 6.91 -1.37 10.77
CA GLY A 127 5.76 -1.34 11.66
C GLY A 127 5.70 -0.08 12.55
N ASP A 128 6.84 0.38 13.07
CA ASP A 128 6.92 1.62 13.88
C ASP A 128 6.51 2.86 13.05
N LEU A 129 6.83 2.89 11.75
CA LEU A 129 6.35 3.95 10.84
C LEU A 129 4.82 3.91 10.74
N VAL A 130 4.24 2.72 10.60
CA VAL A 130 2.79 2.52 10.52
C VAL A 130 2.09 2.94 11.81
N GLU A 131 2.62 2.52 12.96
CA GLU A 131 2.10 2.92 14.27
C GLU A 131 2.13 4.43 14.43
N LYS A 132 3.25 5.07 14.06
CA LYS A 132 3.37 6.53 14.10
C LYS A 132 2.33 7.22 13.22
N ILE A 133 2.05 6.69 12.02
CA ILE A 133 1.04 7.24 11.11
C ILE A 133 -0.37 7.14 11.73
N LEU A 134 -0.71 5.97 12.31
CA LEU A 134 -1.99 5.74 12.96
C LEU A 134 -2.20 6.58 14.22
N GLU A 135 -1.26 6.54 15.15
CA GLU A 135 -1.34 7.22 16.45
C GLU A 135 -1.50 8.74 16.30
N ASN A 136 -0.88 9.31 15.26
CA ASN A 136 -0.95 10.74 14.97
C ASN A 136 -2.07 11.09 13.98
N ASN A 137 -2.89 10.12 13.55
CA ASN A 137 -3.97 10.30 12.58
C ASN A 137 -3.55 11.10 11.33
N MET A 138 -2.39 10.76 10.77
CA MET A 138 -1.73 11.57 9.74
C MET A 138 -2.52 11.62 8.43
N GLY A 139 -2.58 12.80 7.81
CA GLY A 139 -3.07 12.96 6.44
C GLY A 139 -2.00 12.64 5.39
N TYR A 140 -2.41 12.60 4.11
CA TYR A 140 -1.55 12.26 2.97
C TYR A 140 -0.17 12.94 2.99
N ASN A 141 -0.13 14.28 3.11
CA ASN A 141 1.12 15.04 3.09
C ASN A 141 2.05 14.68 4.26
N GLN A 142 1.48 14.45 5.45
CA GLN A 142 2.25 14.07 6.63
C GLN A 142 2.82 12.65 6.47
N CYS A 143 2.04 11.71 5.94
CA CYS A 143 2.52 10.37 5.62
C CYS A 143 3.68 10.39 4.63
N MET A 144 3.59 11.17 3.55
CA MET A 144 4.67 11.31 2.57
C MET A 144 5.96 11.85 3.21
N VAL A 145 5.85 12.84 4.09
CA VAL A 145 7.02 13.36 4.83
C VAL A 145 7.65 12.28 5.72
N GLU A 146 6.84 11.50 6.42
CA GLU A 146 7.36 10.42 7.28
C GLU A 146 8.00 9.28 6.50
N ILE A 147 7.47 8.94 5.32
CA ILE A 147 8.07 7.97 4.40
C ILE A 147 9.45 8.47 3.93
N GLU A 148 9.55 9.73 3.51
CA GLU A 148 10.83 10.31 3.07
C GLU A 148 11.84 10.41 4.23
N ASN A 149 11.38 10.75 5.43
CA ASN A 149 12.21 10.69 6.64
C ASN A 149 12.68 9.26 6.93
N PHE A 150 11.81 8.27 6.75
CA PHE A 150 12.13 6.87 6.95
C PHE A 150 13.22 6.38 5.98
N LYS A 151 13.11 6.75 4.69
CA LYS A 151 14.11 6.46 3.65
C LYS A 151 15.44 7.15 3.93
N SER A 152 15.42 8.45 4.20
CA SER A 152 16.62 9.28 4.42
C SER A 152 17.38 8.90 5.69
N ASN A 153 16.68 8.54 6.77
CA ASN A 153 17.29 8.01 7.99
C ASN A 153 17.98 6.65 7.79
N SER A 154 17.63 5.91 6.73
CA SER A 154 18.35 4.69 6.33
C SER A 154 19.69 4.99 5.65
N LEU A 155 19.78 6.14 4.96
CA LEU A 155 20.95 6.55 4.17
C LEU A 155 22.01 7.27 5.01
N SER A 156 21.60 7.94 6.10
CA SER A 156 22.48 8.79 6.91
C SER A 156 23.27 8.05 8.01
N LYS A 157 22.91 6.80 8.34
CA LYS A 157 23.61 5.98 9.35
C LYS A 157 24.30 4.81 8.68
N LYS A 158 25.62 4.68 8.88
CA LYS A 158 26.53 3.61 8.39
C LYS A 158 26.17 2.16 8.87
N GLY A 159 24.90 1.83 9.07
CA GLY A 159 24.50 0.50 9.55
C GLY A 159 23.06 0.06 9.30
N ASN A 160 22.14 0.90 8.81
CA ASN A 160 20.72 0.51 8.69
C ASN A 160 20.12 0.86 7.31
N ALA A 161 20.77 0.40 6.23
CA ALA A 161 20.16 0.44 4.91
C ALA A 161 18.83 -0.34 4.92
N LEU A 162 17.85 0.12 4.14
CA LEU A 162 16.60 -0.61 3.96
C LEU A 162 16.88 -1.97 3.32
N THR A 163 16.27 -3.02 3.86
CA THR A 163 16.22 -4.32 3.20
C THR A 163 15.45 -4.24 1.88
N ILE A 164 15.64 -5.21 0.98
CA ILE A 164 14.88 -5.26 -0.29
C ILE A 164 13.38 -5.33 0.00
N ASP A 165 12.96 -6.10 1.01
CA ASP A 165 11.55 -6.23 1.37
C ASP A 165 10.96 -4.91 1.90
N GLU A 166 11.72 -4.15 2.70
CA GLU A 166 11.30 -2.82 3.14
C GLU A 166 11.21 -1.84 1.97
N GLN A 167 12.15 -1.89 1.03
CA GLN A 167 12.11 -1.05 -0.17
C GLN A 167 10.87 -1.36 -1.01
N ASN A 168 10.60 -2.65 -1.27
CA ASN A 168 9.43 -3.10 -2.01
C ASN A 168 8.12 -2.71 -1.32
N SER A 169 8.07 -2.87 0.01
CA SER A 169 6.91 -2.49 0.82
C SER A 169 6.64 -0.98 0.74
N LEU A 170 7.69 -0.16 0.79
CA LEU A 170 7.55 1.29 0.64
C LEU A 170 7.08 1.70 -0.76
N VAL A 171 7.56 1.04 -1.82
CA VAL A 171 7.07 1.31 -3.19
C VAL A 171 5.57 1.07 -3.30
N VAL A 172 5.08 -0.05 -2.74
CA VAL A 172 3.63 -0.32 -2.71
C VAL A 172 2.89 0.68 -1.83
N PHE A 173 3.44 1.00 -0.66
CA PHE A 173 2.86 2.00 0.26
C PHE A 173 2.67 3.34 -0.46
N GLU A 174 3.69 3.84 -1.14
CA GLU A 174 3.63 5.12 -1.85
C GLU A 174 2.69 5.08 -3.05
N SER A 175 2.74 3.99 -3.83
CA SER A 175 1.84 3.78 -4.96
C SER A 175 0.37 3.84 -4.52
N VAL A 176 0.00 3.06 -3.50
CA VAL A 176 -1.37 3.03 -2.98
C VAL A 176 -1.74 4.34 -2.30
N LEU A 177 -0.85 4.96 -1.52
CA LEU A 177 -1.12 6.23 -0.86
C LEU A 177 -1.43 7.36 -1.86
N ASN A 178 -0.59 7.50 -2.89
CA ASN A 178 -0.77 8.51 -3.93
C ASN A 178 -2.03 8.24 -4.75
N SER A 179 -2.22 7.00 -5.22
CA SER A 179 -3.40 6.63 -5.99
C SER A 179 -4.69 6.78 -5.19
N SER A 180 -4.70 6.39 -3.92
CA SER A 180 -5.87 6.53 -3.04
C SER A 180 -6.19 8.00 -2.82
N ASN A 181 -5.19 8.83 -2.51
CA ASN A 181 -5.39 10.27 -2.38
C ASN A 181 -5.98 10.89 -3.66
N GLN A 182 -5.52 10.49 -4.84
CA GLN A 182 -6.09 10.97 -6.11
C GLN A 182 -7.54 10.51 -6.31
N TYR A 183 -7.81 9.22 -6.09
CA TYR A 183 -9.14 8.63 -6.24
C TYR A 183 -10.17 9.34 -5.38
N TRP A 184 -9.86 9.43 -4.09
CA TRP A 184 -10.73 9.96 -3.06
C TRP A 184 -10.98 11.47 -3.18
N ASN A 185 -10.01 12.24 -3.68
CA ASN A 185 -10.20 13.67 -3.97
C ASN A 185 -10.91 13.93 -5.32
N SER A 186 -10.89 12.97 -6.25
CA SER A 186 -11.53 13.13 -7.58
C SER A 186 -13.03 12.80 -7.59
N LYS A 187 -13.52 12.07 -6.59
CA LYS A 187 -14.92 11.63 -6.52
C LYS A 187 -15.76 12.65 -5.74
N SER A 188 -16.71 13.29 -6.40
CA SER A 188 -17.59 14.29 -5.80
C SER A 188 -18.59 13.75 -4.77
N THR A 189 -18.85 12.43 -4.75
CA THR A 189 -19.60 11.71 -3.68
C THR A 189 -19.53 10.19 -3.97
N PRO A 190 -18.49 9.48 -3.52
CA PRO A 190 -18.28 8.07 -3.90
C PRO A 190 -19.23 7.08 -3.18
N THR A 191 -19.78 7.42 -2.01
CA THR A 191 -20.76 6.58 -1.30
C THR A 191 -21.83 7.43 -0.64
N LYS A 192 -23.08 6.97 -0.60
CA LYS A 192 -24.22 7.71 0.01
C LYS A 192 -24.02 8.08 1.49
N LYS A 193 -23.01 7.51 2.17
CA LYS A 193 -22.62 7.85 3.54
C LYS A 193 -21.40 8.78 3.64
N ALA A 194 -20.52 8.80 2.64
CA ALA A 194 -19.44 9.77 2.55
C ALA A 194 -20.00 11.08 1.97
N THR A 195 -20.79 11.79 2.76
CA THR A 195 -21.24 13.16 2.46
C THR A 195 -20.13 14.20 2.70
N GLY A 196 -18.91 13.76 3.02
CA GLY A 196 -17.70 14.56 3.14
C GLY A 196 -16.54 13.99 2.32
N LYS A 197 -15.50 14.80 2.10
CA LYS A 197 -14.21 14.31 1.59
C LYS A 197 -13.79 13.13 2.49
N PRO A 198 -13.43 11.97 1.94
CA PRO A 198 -12.94 10.83 2.73
C PRO A 198 -11.81 11.32 3.64
N GLY A 199 -11.99 11.10 4.95
CA GLY A 199 -11.02 11.54 5.95
C GLY A 199 -9.66 10.87 5.75
N SER A 200 -8.60 11.45 6.33
CA SER A 200 -7.24 10.91 6.34
C SER A 200 -7.17 9.40 6.66
N LYS A 201 -8.07 8.94 7.54
CA LYS A 201 -8.20 7.53 7.94
C LYS A 201 -8.49 6.56 6.79
N VAL A 202 -9.28 6.94 5.78
CA VAL A 202 -9.58 6.05 4.65
C VAL A 202 -8.31 5.89 3.81
N ILE A 203 -7.70 6.99 3.36
CA ILE A 203 -6.46 6.98 2.55
C ILE A 203 -5.32 6.21 3.25
N VAL A 204 -5.22 6.35 4.57
CA VAL A 204 -4.23 5.60 5.37
C VAL A 204 -4.58 4.11 5.46
N ALA A 205 -5.84 3.76 5.69
CA ALA A 205 -6.29 2.37 5.76
C ALA A 205 -6.11 1.61 4.44
N ASP A 206 -6.34 2.27 3.30
CA ASP A 206 -6.08 1.75 1.95
C ASP A 206 -4.63 1.25 1.84
N THR A 207 -3.72 2.15 2.22
CA THR A 207 -2.29 1.94 2.09
C THR A 207 -1.77 0.92 3.10
N MET A 208 -2.30 0.94 4.31
CA MET A 208 -1.93 -0.01 5.37
C MET A 208 -2.42 -1.42 5.08
N GLY A 209 -3.64 -1.58 4.59
CA GLY A 209 -4.14 -2.86 4.11
C GLY A 209 -3.23 -3.43 3.01
N ALA A 210 -2.76 -2.61 2.08
CA ALA A 210 -1.82 -3.08 1.06
C ALA A 210 -0.46 -3.47 1.65
N LEU A 211 0.11 -2.64 2.53
CA LEU A 211 1.39 -2.93 3.18
C LEU A 211 1.36 -4.24 3.98
N MET A 212 0.30 -4.44 4.80
CA MET A 212 0.15 -5.63 5.64
C MET A 212 0.18 -6.93 4.85
N PHE A 213 -0.11 -6.90 3.56
CA PHE A 213 -0.20 -8.09 2.71
C PHE A 213 0.69 -8.02 1.48
N VAL A 214 1.72 -7.16 1.46
CA VAL A 214 2.65 -7.02 0.31
C VAL A 214 3.29 -8.35 -0.08
N TYR A 215 3.59 -9.19 0.91
CA TYR A 215 4.14 -10.54 0.72
C TYR A 215 3.20 -11.50 -0.02
N SER A 216 1.91 -11.15 -0.13
CA SER A 216 0.88 -11.93 -0.83
C SER A 216 0.71 -11.51 -2.30
N GLY A 217 1.61 -10.65 -2.81
CA GLY A 217 1.58 -10.19 -4.19
C GLY A 217 0.28 -9.42 -4.51
N PRO A 218 -0.42 -9.73 -5.61
CA PRO A 218 -1.66 -9.02 -5.98
C PRO A 218 -2.77 -9.05 -4.92
N MET A 219 -2.72 -9.94 -3.93
CA MET A 219 -3.68 -9.86 -2.81
C MET A 219 -3.52 -8.62 -1.94
N ALA A 220 -2.35 -7.98 -1.92
CA ALA A 220 -2.16 -6.70 -1.24
C ALA A 220 -3.13 -5.64 -1.77
N ILE A 221 -3.37 -5.65 -3.09
CA ILE A 221 -4.31 -4.75 -3.77
C ILE A 221 -5.73 -4.96 -3.22
N ILE A 222 -6.15 -6.22 -3.10
CA ILE A 222 -7.49 -6.56 -2.60
C ILE A 222 -7.59 -6.26 -1.11
N ALA A 223 -6.56 -6.56 -0.31
CA ALA A 223 -6.55 -6.29 1.13
C ALA A 223 -6.63 -4.78 1.43
N GLY A 224 -5.86 -3.96 0.70
CA GLY A 224 -5.96 -2.51 0.75
C GLY A 224 -7.38 -2.03 0.40
N GLY A 225 -7.94 -2.52 -0.70
CA GLY A 225 -9.30 -2.17 -1.11
C GLY A 225 -10.37 -2.59 -0.09
N VAL A 226 -10.23 -3.75 0.55
CA VAL A 226 -11.15 -4.22 1.59
C VAL A 226 -11.09 -3.31 2.83
N CYS A 227 -9.88 -2.98 3.30
CA CYS A 227 -9.68 -2.01 4.40
C CYS A 227 -10.37 -0.67 4.07
N SER A 228 -10.18 -0.19 2.84
CA SER A 228 -10.79 1.04 2.33
C SER A 228 -12.31 1.05 2.45
N LEU A 229 -12.95 0.00 1.90
CA LEU A 229 -14.39 -0.17 1.93
C LEU A 229 -14.92 -0.20 3.36
N PHE A 230 -14.24 -0.93 4.25
CA PHE A 230 -14.70 -1.15 5.61
C PHE A 230 -14.58 0.10 6.47
N VAL A 231 -13.44 0.82 6.39
CA VAL A 231 -13.31 2.11 7.09
C VAL A 231 -14.37 3.08 6.60
N ASN A 232 -14.54 3.22 5.29
CA ASN A 232 -15.51 4.15 4.74
C ASN A 232 -16.97 3.83 5.15
N GLU A 233 -17.32 2.56 5.34
CA GLU A 233 -18.67 2.13 5.73
C GLU A 233 -18.93 2.13 7.25
N ALA A 234 -17.87 1.98 8.04
CA ALA A 234 -17.89 2.08 9.49
C ALA A 234 -17.95 3.54 9.98
N LEU A 235 -17.62 4.51 9.13
CA LEU A 235 -17.79 5.92 9.47
C LEU A 235 -19.28 6.23 9.77
N PRO A 236 -19.59 6.87 10.91
CA PRO A 236 -20.93 7.35 11.16
C PRO A 236 -21.30 8.41 10.09
N PRO A 237 -22.58 8.50 9.69
CA PRO A 237 -23.03 9.39 8.60
C PRO A 237 -22.82 10.90 8.84
N TYR A 238 -22.19 11.31 9.95
CA TYR A 238 -22.07 12.70 10.40
C TYR A 238 -20.70 13.08 11.02
N GLU A 239 -19.63 12.30 10.82
CA GLU A 239 -18.28 12.78 11.19
C GLU A 239 -17.58 13.39 9.98
N VAL A 240 -17.93 14.64 9.70
CA VAL A 240 -17.16 15.53 8.81
C VAL A 240 -16.00 16.10 9.64
N PRO A 241 -14.73 15.98 9.22
CA PRO A 241 -13.69 16.87 9.73
C PRO A 241 -14.09 18.28 9.31
N ILE A 242 -14.33 19.15 10.28
CA ILE A 242 -14.44 20.59 10.03
C ILE A 242 -13.05 21.00 9.51
N ASP A 243 -12.91 21.11 8.19
CA ASP A 243 -11.75 21.75 7.57
C ASP A 243 -11.68 23.17 8.18
N ASP A 244 -10.53 23.50 8.81
CA ASP A 244 -10.19 24.83 9.30
C ASP A 244 -10.05 25.81 8.12
N GLU A 245 -11.17 26.21 7.50
CA GLU A 245 -11.22 27.35 6.59
C GLU A 245 -11.66 28.60 7.37
N ILE A 246 -10.65 29.32 7.85
CA ILE A 246 -10.52 30.78 7.84
C ILE A 246 -11.86 31.54 7.74
N TYR A 247 -12.44 31.89 8.89
CA TYR A 247 -13.42 32.98 8.95
C TYR A 247 -12.72 34.32 8.73
N PHE A 248 -12.61 34.72 7.47
CA PHE A 248 -12.53 36.13 7.12
C PHE A 248 -13.83 36.79 7.62
N ILE A 249 -13.72 37.59 8.68
CA ILE A 249 -14.80 38.48 9.12
C ILE A 249 -15.00 39.52 8.03
N SER A 250 -15.95 39.29 7.13
CA SER A 250 -16.47 40.32 6.24
C SER A 250 -17.99 40.37 6.34
N GLY A 251 -18.46 41.29 7.18
CA GLY A 251 -19.71 42.01 6.98
C GLY A 251 -21.00 41.27 7.32
N ILE A 252 -21.73 41.80 8.30
CA ILE A 252 -23.06 42.36 8.06
C ILE A 252 -23.19 43.63 8.91
N LYS A 253 -23.34 44.75 8.20
CA LYS A 253 -23.89 46.02 8.70
C LYS A 253 -25.40 45.85 8.90
N ASN A 254 -25.89 46.34 10.03
CA ASN A 254 -27.14 47.10 10.28
C ASN A 254 -28.50 46.68 9.67
N LYS A 255 -29.52 47.00 10.52
CA LYS A 255 -30.97 47.22 10.28
C LYS A 255 -31.84 45.99 10.56
N ILE A 256 -32.91 46.03 11.38
CA ILE A 256 -33.72 47.10 12.00
C ILE A 256 -34.00 46.70 13.45
#